data_AF-A0A3D3HXY7-F1
#
_entry.id   AF-A0A3D3HXY7-F1
#
_cell.length_a   1.000
_cell.length_b   1.000
_cell.length_c   1.000
_cell.angle_alpha   90.00
_cell.angle_beta   90.00
_cell.angle_gamma   90.00
#
_symmetry.space_group_name_H-M   'P 1'
#
loop_
_entity.id
_entity.type
_entity.pdbx_description
1 polymer ?
#
loop_
_entity_poly.entity_id
_entity_poly.type
_entity_poly.pdbx_seq_one_letter_code
_entity_poly.pdbx_strand_id
1 'polypeptide(L)' 'MPAFSYEKISMRQPKSPSLKIGTDIASTKTLFLRVPPELHAALVVAAGVEQQKRGERVSVNWLAARVLAEAMNLNVSE' A
#
# COMPACT_ATOMS: atom_id res chain seq x y z
N MET A 1 -25.06 -5.85 46.40
CA MET A 1 -24.42 -5.14 45.27
C MET A 1 -23.70 -6.16 44.42
N PRO A 2 -24.03 -6.37 43.13
CA PRO A 2 -23.30 -7.33 42.31
C PRO A 2 -22.06 -6.67 41.68
N ALA A 3 -20.96 -7.43 41.65
CA ALA A 3 -19.68 -7.05 41.06
C ALA A 3 -19.80 -7.06 39.53
N PHE A 4 -19.50 -5.92 38.90
CA PHE A 4 -19.40 -5.81 37.44
C PHE A 4 -18.03 -6.32 36.98
N SER A 5 -18.02 -7.52 36.41
CA SER A 5 -16.88 -8.10 35.72
C SER A 5 -16.67 -7.38 34.38
N TYR A 6 -15.62 -6.58 34.25
CA TYR A 6 -15.21 -6.06 32.94
C TYR A 6 -14.51 -7.19 32.17
N GLU A 7 -15.21 -7.82 31.24
CA GLU A 7 -14.56 -8.62 30.21
C GLU A 7 -13.63 -7.71 29.40
N LYS A 8 -12.34 -8.02 29.45
CA LYS A 8 -11.28 -7.34 28.70
C LYS A 8 -11.53 -7.61 27.21
N ILE A 9 -12.11 -6.64 26.50
CA ILE A 9 -12.27 -6.67 25.05
C ILE A 9 -10.85 -6.68 24.45
N SER A 10 -10.37 -7.89 24.14
CA SER A 10 -9.16 -8.09 23.37
C SER A 10 -9.44 -7.58 21.97
N MET A 11 -9.06 -6.32 21.70
CA MET A 11 -8.98 -5.81 20.33
C MET A 11 -7.98 -6.69 19.60
N ARG A 12 -8.49 -7.71 18.89
CA ARG A 12 -7.73 -8.46 17.91
C ARG A 12 -7.25 -7.43 16.89
N GLN A 13 -5.97 -7.05 17.00
CA GLN A 13 -5.32 -6.25 15.98
C GLN A 13 -5.64 -6.90 14.63
N PRO A 14 -6.17 -6.15 13.64
CA PRO A 14 -6.30 -6.70 12.31
C PRO A 14 -4.89 -7.11 11.89
N LYS A 15 -4.68 -8.42 11.71
CA LYS A 15 -3.48 -8.95 11.07
C LYS A 15 -3.53 -8.42 9.64
N SER A 16 -3.00 -7.22 9.43
CA SER A 16 -2.84 -6.63 8.12
C SER A 16 -2.06 -7.63 7.28
N PRO A 17 -2.61 -8.16 6.18
CA PRO A 17 -1.86 -9.06 5.32
C PRO A 17 -0.66 -8.27 4.78
N SER A 18 0.55 -8.74 5.12
CA SER A 18 1.78 -8.22 4.52
C SER A 18 1.74 -8.61 3.05
N LEU A 19 1.51 -7.61 2.20
CA LEU A 19 1.60 -7.78 0.77
C LEU A 19 3.09 -7.75 0.43
N LYS A 20 3.68 -8.93 0.25
CA LYS A 20 5.01 -9.05 -0.33
C LYS A 20 4.92 -8.55 -1.77
N ILE A 21 5.62 -7.47 -2.09
CA ILE A 21 5.77 -7.03 -3.48
C ILE A 21 6.77 -7.97 -4.15
N GLY A 22 6.31 -9.18 -4.45
CA GLY A 22 7.12 -10.27 -4.93
C GLY A 22 6.23 -11.43 -5.34
N THR A 23 5.65 -11.30 -6.53
CA THR A 23 5.22 -12.43 -7.36
C THR A 23 4.28 -13.45 -6.69
N ASP A 24 3.01 -13.08 -6.57
CA ASP A 24 1.91 -14.01 -6.89
C ASP A 24 1.24 -13.51 -8.18
N ILE A 25 1.85 -13.86 -9.32
CA ILE A 25 1.46 -13.44 -10.67
C ILE A 25 0.21 -14.21 -11.17
N ALA A 26 -0.30 -15.18 -10.41
CA ALA A 26 -1.38 -16.06 -10.88
C ALA A 26 -2.78 -15.42 -10.91
N SER A 27 -2.98 -14.20 -10.38
CA SER A 27 -4.33 -13.59 -10.28
C SER A 27 -4.41 -12.07 -10.54
N THR A 28 -3.30 -11.38 -10.78
CA THR A 28 -3.31 -9.91 -10.90
C THR A 28 -3.81 -9.46 -12.28
N LYS A 29 -5.14 -9.37 -12.42
CA LYS A 29 -5.76 -8.58 -13.51
C LYS A 29 -5.13 -7.19 -13.52
N THR A 30 -4.41 -6.87 -14.60
CA THR A 30 -3.91 -5.52 -14.82
C THR A 30 -5.09 -4.57 -14.94
N LEU A 31 -5.21 -3.62 -14.01
CA LEU A 31 -6.24 -2.58 -14.03
C LEU A 31 -5.66 -1.30 -14.62
N PHE A 32 -6.33 -0.75 -15.62
CA PHE A 32 -5.97 0.55 -16.19
C PHE A 32 -6.75 1.65 -15.45
N LEU A 33 -6.03 2.51 -14.73
CA LEU A 33 -6.62 3.64 -14.03
C LEU A 33 -6.59 4.87 -14.95
N ARG A 34 -7.74 5.53 -15.11
CA ARG A 34 -7.79 6.87 -15.69
C ARG A 34 -7.51 7.86 -14.58
N VAL A 35 -6.39 8.57 -14.67
CA VAL A 35 -5.99 9.60 -13.73
C VAL A 35 -5.89 10.94 -14.43
N PRO A 36 -6.15 12.07 -13.73
CA PRO A 36 -5.87 13.39 -14.26
C PRO A 36 -4.40 13.54 -14.67
N PRO A 37 -4.09 14.30 -15.73
CA PRO A 37 -2.71 14.47 -16.21
C PRO A 37 -1.78 15.09 -15.16
N GLU A 38 -2.31 15.98 -14.33
CA GLU A 38 -1.59 16.61 -13.20
C GLU A 38 -1.14 15.57 -12.17
N LEU A 39 -2.04 14.63 -11.83
CA LEU A 39 -1.74 13.55 -10.88
C LEU A 39 -0.71 12.58 -11.47
N HIS A 40 -0.83 12.25 -12.76
CA HIS A 40 0.16 11.42 -13.45
C HIS A 40 1.55 12.08 -13.44
N ALA A 41 1.64 13.38 -13.74
CA ALA A 41 2.90 14.12 -13.70
C ALA A 41 3.51 14.13 -12.29
N ALA A 42 2.69 14.32 -11.24
CA ALA A 42 3.14 14.25 -9.86
C ALA A 42 3.73 12.87 -9.51
N LEU A 43 3.09 11.78 -9.94
CA LEU A 43 3.58 10.42 -9.75
C LEU A 43 4.91 10.17 -10.48
N VAL A 44 5.07 10.71 -11.69
CA VAL A 44 6.33 10.60 -12.45
C VAL A 44 7.47 11.31 -11.74
N VAL A 45 7.24 12.54 -11.25
CA VAL A 45 8.25 13.31 -10.50
C VAL A 45 8.62 12.59 -9.21
N ALA A 46 7.63 12.10 -8.44
CA ALA A 46 7.86 11.37 -7.21
C ALA A 46 8.62 10.06 -7.45
N ALA A 47 8.33 9.33 -8.54
CA ALA A 47 9.07 8.12 -8.92
C ALA A 47 10.54 8.45 -9.26
N GLY A 48 10.79 9.59 -9.91
CA GLY A 48 12.15 10.08 -10.19
C GLY A 48 12.94 10.37 -8.91
N VAL A 49 12.30 11.00 -7.92
CA VAL A 49 12.93 11.26 -6.61
C VAL A 49 13.25 9.94 -5.89
N GLU A 50 12.33 8.97 -5.88
CA GLU A 50 12.61 7.67 -5.22
C GLU A 50 13.65 6.83 -5.95
N GLN A 51 13.71 6.91 -7.29
CA GLN A 51 14.79 6.32 -8.05
C GLN A 51 16.16 6.92 -7.70
N GLN A 52 16.24 8.23 -7.47
CA GLN A 52 17.48 8.88 -7.03
C GLN A 52 17.89 8.45 -5.62
N LYS A 53 16.93 8.28 -4.69
CA LYS A 53 17.22 7.84 -3.32
C LYS A 53 17.64 6.37 -3.23
N ARG A 54 16.96 5.48 -3.95
CA ARG A 54 17.27 4.04 -3.95
C ARG A 54 18.44 3.67 -4.85
N GLY A 55 18.80 4.51 -5.83
CA GLY A 55 19.79 4.17 -6.85
C GLY A 55 19.32 3.08 -7.83
N GLU A 56 18.05 2.69 -7.75
CA GLU A 56 17.43 1.64 -8.55
C GLU A 56 16.24 2.18 -9.33
N ARG A 57 15.93 1.56 -10.47
CA ARG A 57 14.80 1.98 -11.32
C ARG A 57 13.47 1.75 -10.61
N VAL A 58 12.82 2.83 -10.19
CA VAL A 58 11.47 2.81 -9.61
C VAL A 58 10.45 3.04 -10.72
N SER A 59 9.49 2.12 -10.88
CA SER A 59 8.40 2.31 -11.85
C SER A 59 7.28 3.17 -11.28
N VAL A 60 6.67 4.01 -12.12
CA VAL A 60 5.49 4.81 -11.75
C VAL A 60 4.34 3.91 -11.27
N ASN A 61 4.19 2.73 -11.89
CA ASN A 61 3.17 1.75 -11.51
C ASN A 61 3.39 1.19 -10.11
N TRP A 62 4.64 0.90 -9.74
CA TRP A 62 4.97 0.44 -8.38
C TRP A 62 4.66 1.52 -7.35
N LEU A 63 5.03 2.77 -7.63
CA LEU A 63 4.76 3.89 -6.73
C LEU A 63 3.25 4.12 -6.57
N ALA A 64 2.50 4.09 -7.68
CA ALA A 64 1.05 4.22 -7.65
C ALA A 64 0.39 3.09 -6.84
N ALA A 65 0.84 1.85 -7.01
CA ALA A 65 0.34 0.71 -6.23
C ALA A 65 0.65 0.86 -4.73
N ARG A 66 1.85 1.33 -4.37
CA ARG A 66 2.24 1.61 -2.99
C ARG A 66 1.36 2.68 -2.36
N VAL A 67 1.18 3.82 -3.04
CA VAL A 67 0.32 4.92 -2.56
C VAL A 67 -1.13 4.46 -2.37
N LEU A 68 -1.66 3.67 -3.32
CA LEU A 68 -3.02 3.12 -3.21
C LEU A 68 -3.16 2.17 -2.02
N ALA A 69 -2.19 1.28 -1.83
CA ALA A 69 -2.21 0.33 -0.73
C ALA A 69 -2.06 1.04 0.64
N GLU A 70 -1.20 2.05 0.75
CA GLU A 70 -1.08 2.90 1.95
C GLU A 70 -2.40 3.63 2.25
N ALA A 71 -3.07 4.21 1.23
CA ALA A 71 -4.37 4.85 1.40
C ALA A 71 -5.47 3.88 1.87
N MET A 72 -5.32 2.59 1.55
CA MET A 72 -6.22 1.51 2.00
C MET A 72 -5.80 0.90 3.34
N ASN A 73 -4.79 1.46 4.04
CA ASN A 73 -4.19 0.90 5.26
C ASN A 73 -3.69 -0.54 5.09
N LEU A 74 -3.23 -0.90 3.89
CA LEU A 74 -2.60 -2.18 3.61
C LEU A 74 -1.09 -2.08 3.87
N ASN A 75 -0.54 -3.03 4.61
CA ASN A 75 0.89 -3.08 4.88
C ASN A 75 1.64 -3.61 3.66
N VAL A 76 2.28 -2.68 2.96
CA VAL A 76 3.12 -2.95 1.80
C VAL A 76 4.54 -3.22 2.30
N SER A 77 4.98 -4.47 2.26
CA SER A 77 6.36 -4.82 2.61
C SER A 77 7.25 -4.67 1.36
N GLU A 78 8.35 -3.93 1.52
CA GLU A 78 9.36 -3.66 0.49
C GLU A 78 10.07 -4.91 -0.03
#